data_AF-A0A0P1FI98-F1
#
_entry.id   AF-A0A0P1FI98-F1
#
_cell.length_a   1.000
_cell.length_b   1.000
_cell.length_c   1.000
_cell.angle_alpha   90.00
_cell.angle_beta   90.00
_cell.angle_gamma   90.00
#
_symmetry.space_group_name_H-M   'P 1'
#
loop_
_entity.id
_entity.type
_entity.pdbx_description
1 polymer ?
#
loop_
_entity_poly.entity_id
_entity_poly.type
_entity_poly.pdbx_seq_one_letter_code
_entity_poly.pdbx_strand_id
1 'polypeptide(L)'
;MNERPEFYEIGVRLERIRQAFSDDSQKAWAEKNRFNITQYNNWEKGNRRIPVERAMDLCDRYGVTLDFVYRGRSDGLPESLRKSL
;
A
#
# COMPACT_ATOMS: atom_id res chain seq x y z
N MET A 1 -19.24 -7.69 -18.10
CA MET A 1 -18.21 -7.98 -17.09
C MET A 1 -17.78 -6.66 -16.50
N ASN A 2 -17.83 -6.47 -15.18
CA ASN A 2 -17.28 -5.24 -14.58
C ASN A 2 -15.75 -5.31 -14.72
N GLU A 3 -15.18 -4.32 -15.40
CA GLU A 3 -13.74 -4.18 -15.54
C GLU A 3 -13.12 -3.90 -14.17
N ARG A 4 -11.93 -4.46 -13.92
CA ARG A 4 -11.21 -4.21 -12.67
C ARG A 4 -10.76 -2.74 -12.63
N PRO A 5 -10.80 -2.06 -11.47
CA PRO A 5 -10.24 -0.73 -11.34
C PRO A 5 -8.77 -0.69 -11.76
N GLU A 6 -8.33 0.43 -12.34
CA GLU A 6 -6.96 0.63 -12.87
C GLU A 6 -5.87 0.23 -11.86
N PHE A 7 -6.08 0.53 -10.57
CA PHE A 7 -5.11 0.27 -9.50
C PHE A 7 -5.51 -0.90 -8.60
N TYR A 8 -6.32 -1.84 -9.10
CA TYR A 8 -6.84 -2.98 -8.33
C TYR A 8 -5.76 -3.72 -7.54
N GLU A 9 -4.63 -4.05 -8.17
CA GLU A 9 -3.53 -4.78 -7.53
C GLU A 9 -2.86 -4.00 -6.39
N ILE A 10 -2.80 -2.66 -6.49
CA ILE A 10 -2.32 -1.81 -5.39
C ILE A 10 -3.32 -1.84 -4.24
N GLY A 11 -4.61 -1.74 -4.54
CA GLY A 11 -5.68 -1.82 -3.55
C GLY A 11 -5.66 -3.11 -2.74
N VAL A 12 -5.52 -4.26 -3.42
CA VAL A 12 -5.36 -5.58 -2.79
C VAL A 12 -4.15 -5.61 -1.83
N ARG A 13 -3.04 -4.97 -2.19
CA ARG A 13 -1.86 -4.92 -1.31
C ARG A 13 -2.06 -3.99 -0.12
N LEU A 14 -2.76 -2.88 -0.27
CA LEU A 14 -3.14 -2.02 0.86
C LEU A 14 -4.07 -2.75 1.83
N GLU A 15 -5.03 -3.52 1.31
CA GLU A 15 -5.90 -4.38 2.13
C GLU A 15 -5.08 -5.40 2.91
N ARG A 16 -4.12 -6.08 2.26
CA ARG A 16 -3.22 -7.04 2.92
C ARG A 16 -2.40 -6.39 4.02
N ILE A 17 -1.86 -5.19 3.80
CA ILE A 17 -1.13 -4.43 4.82
C ILE A 17 -2.06 -4.16 6.01
N ARG A 18 -3.26 -3.63 5.77
CA ARG A 18 -4.23 -3.35 6.84
C ARG A 18 -4.54 -4.60 7.66
N GLN A 19 -4.88 -5.70 7.00
CA GLN A 19 -5.24 -6.97 7.64
C GLN A 19 -4.06 -7.62 8.38
N ALA A 20 -2.83 -7.45 7.91
CA ALA A 20 -1.65 -8.01 8.57
C ALA A 20 -1.29 -7.29 9.89
N PHE A 21 -1.62 -6.00 10.00
CA PHE A 21 -1.25 -5.16 11.14
C PHE A 21 -2.45 -4.71 12.01
N SER A 22 -3.69 -5.10 11.66
CA SER A 22 -4.90 -4.75 12.40
C SER A 22 -6.16 -5.48 11.90
N ASP A 23 -7.14 -5.62 12.79
CA ASP A 23 -8.52 -5.98 12.44
C ASP A 23 -9.40 -4.75 12.10
N ASP A 24 -8.76 -3.59 11.87
CA ASP A 24 -9.44 -2.32 11.68
C ASP A 24 -10.26 -2.34 10.38
N SER A 25 -11.47 -1.78 10.41
CA SER A 25 -12.18 -1.40 9.19
C SER A 25 -11.37 -0.37 8.38
N GLN A 26 -11.68 -0.20 7.09
CA GLN A 26 -11.03 0.84 6.26
C GLN A 26 -11.12 2.24 6.88
N LYS A 27 -12.24 2.55 7.56
CA LYS A 27 -12.44 3.84 8.24
C LYS A 27 -11.48 3.99 9.43
N ALA A 28 -11.48 3.00 10.34
CA ALA A 28 -10.62 3.03 11.52
C ALA A 28 -9.14 3.03 11.14
N TRP A 29 -8.75 2.28 10.12
CA TRP A 29 -7.40 2.27 9.59
C TRP A 29 -6.97 3.62 9.00
N ALA A 30 -7.87 4.27 8.24
CA ALA A 30 -7.61 5.60 7.70
C ALA A 30 -7.43 6.63 8.83
N GLU A 31 -8.30 6.62 9.83
CA GLU A 31 -8.20 7.50 11.01
C GLU A 31 -6.89 7.26 11.79
N LYS A 32 -6.57 5.99 12.07
CA LYS A 32 -5.32 5.57 12.75
C LYS A 32 -4.07 6.06 12.03
N ASN A 33 -4.09 6.09 10.69
CA ASN A 33 -2.98 6.54 9.84
C ASN A 33 -3.13 7.99 9.36
N ARG A 34 -4.09 8.75 9.90
CA ARG A 34 -4.34 10.17 9.56
C ARG A 34 -4.57 10.40 8.06
N PHE A 35 -5.17 9.43 7.39
CA PHE A 35 -5.64 9.55 6.02
C PHE A 35 -7.09 10.03 5.99
N ASN A 36 -7.47 10.71 4.91
CA ASN A 36 -8.88 10.93 4.64
C ASN A 36 -9.56 9.59 4.33
N ILE A 37 -10.69 9.32 4.98
CA ILE A 37 -11.43 8.05 4.88
C ILE A 37 -11.83 7.74 3.42
N THR A 38 -12.36 8.74 2.70
CA THR A 38 -12.79 8.57 1.31
C THR A 38 -11.61 8.33 0.38
N GLN A 39 -10.47 8.98 0.63
CA GLN A 39 -9.25 8.74 -0.14
C GLN A 39 -8.76 7.30 0.08
N TYR A 40 -8.63 6.87 1.33
CA TYR A 40 -8.18 5.51 1.64
C TYR A 40 -9.10 4.44 1.06
N ASN A 41 -10.43 4.64 1.14
CA ASN A 41 -11.41 3.74 0.51
C ASN A 41 -11.19 3.62 -1.00
N ASN A 42 -10.92 4.73 -1.69
CA ASN A 42 -10.62 4.72 -3.13
C ASN A 42 -9.29 4.05 -3.44
N TRP A 43 -8.29 4.17 -2.55
CA TRP A 43 -7.00 3.51 -2.71
C TRP A 43 -7.10 2.00 -2.53
N GLU A 44 -7.73 1.54 -1.45
CA GLU A 44 -7.89 0.10 -1.16
C GLU A 44 -8.80 -0.60 -2.19
N LYS A 45 -9.80 0.10 -2.75
CA LYS A 45 -10.60 -0.41 -3.87
C LYS A 45 -9.90 -0.37 -5.23
N GLY A 46 -8.75 0.31 -5.33
CA GLY A 46 -8.01 0.48 -6.58
C GLY A 46 -8.63 1.51 -7.56
N ASN A 47 -9.60 2.30 -7.13
CA ASN A 47 -10.19 3.38 -7.94
C ASN A 47 -9.21 4.54 -8.15
N ARG A 48 -8.30 4.73 -7.18
CA ARG A 48 -7.24 5.74 -7.23
C ARG A 48 -5.97 5.10 -6.72
N ARG A 49 -4.83 5.53 -7.25
CA ARG A 49 -3.53 5.15 -6.69
C ARG A 49 -3.27 5.94 -5.40
N ILE A 50 -2.77 5.29 -4.36
CA ILE A 50 -2.22 5.98 -3.19
C ILE A 50 -1.03 6.86 -3.63
N PRO A 51 -0.91 8.11 -3.16
CA PRO A 51 0.28 8.94 -3.40
C PRO A 51 1.53 8.34 -2.76
N VAL A 52 2.71 8.64 -3.31
CA VAL A 52 3.98 8.10 -2.80
C VAL A 52 4.24 8.55 -1.37
N GLU A 53 3.89 9.79 -1.03
CA GLU A 53 4.02 10.37 0.31
C GLU A 53 3.24 9.58 1.34
N ARG A 54 2.01 9.15 1.00
CA ARG A 54 1.16 8.34 1.88
C ARG A 54 1.59 6.89 1.96
N ALA A 55 2.18 6.36 0.88
CA ALA A 55 2.81 5.05 0.92
C ALA A 55 4.07 5.06 1.80
N MET A 56 4.85 6.15 1.80
CA MET A 56 6.01 6.31 2.70
C MET A 56 5.57 6.37 4.17
N ASP A 57 4.47 7.06 4.50
CA ASP A 57 3.89 7.04 5.86
C ASP A 57 3.66 5.59 6.36
N LEU A 58 3.22 4.68 5.46
CA LEU A 58 3.06 3.27 5.78
C LEU A 58 4.40 2.52 5.88
N CYS A 59 5.37 2.84 5.02
CA CYS A 59 6.71 2.26 5.07
C CYS A 59 7.37 2.55 6.42
N ASP A 60 7.36 3.80 6.85
CA ASP A 60 7.98 4.25 8.10
C ASP A 60 7.32 3.62 9.32
N ARG A 61 6.00 3.39 9.28
CA ARG A 61 5.25 2.87 10.42
C ARG A 61 5.22 1.34 10.52
N TYR A 62 5.20 0.65 9.39
CA TYR A 62 4.94 -0.80 9.33
C TYR A 62 6.10 -1.60 8.72
N GLY A 63 7.17 -0.93 8.26
CA GLY A 63 8.33 -1.61 7.66
C GLY A 63 8.07 -2.23 6.29
N VAL A 64 6.96 -1.88 5.64
CA VAL A 64 6.68 -2.28 4.25
C VAL A 64 7.51 -1.44 3.28
N THR A 65 7.65 -1.88 2.03
CA THR A 65 8.41 -1.15 1.01
C THR A 65 7.49 -0.58 -0.08
N LEU A 66 7.93 0.51 -0.72
CA LEU A 66 7.24 1.05 -1.90
C LEU A 66 7.19 0.01 -3.04
N ASP A 67 8.24 -0.81 -3.18
CA ASP A 67 8.26 -1.91 -4.14
C ASP A 67 7.17 -2.94 -3.87
N PHE A 68 6.90 -3.28 -2.60
CA PHE A 68 5.75 -4.10 -2.27
C PHE A 68 4.45 -3.41 -2.66
N VAL A 69 4.22 -2.16 -2.21
CA VAL A 69 2.97 -1.43 -2.47
C VAL A 69 2.69 -1.30 -3.98
N TYR A 70 3.66 -0.88 -4.78
CA TYR A 70 3.45 -0.57 -6.19
C TYR A 70 3.72 -1.74 -7.14
N ARG A 71 4.66 -2.64 -6.81
CA ARG A 71 5.13 -3.70 -7.71
C ARG A 71 4.87 -5.11 -7.19
N GLY A 72 4.42 -5.27 -5.94
CA GLY A 72 4.20 -6.57 -5.33
C GLY A 72 5.49 -7.36 -5.07
N ARG A 73 6.66 -6.70 -5.10
CA ARG A 73 7.94 -7.32 -4.82
C ARG A 73 8.19 -7.36 -3.31
N SER A 74 8.56 -8.53 -2.81
CA SER A 74 8.92 -8.74 -1.40
C SER A 74 10.44 -8.82 -1.19
N ASP A 75 11.19 -8.88 -2.28
CA ASP A 75 12.63 -8.95 -2.34
C ASP A 75 13.27 -7.56 -2.47
N GLY A 76 14.49 -7.44 -1.97
CA GLY A 76 15.24 -6.18 -1.95
C GLY A 76 16.12 -5.97 -3.19
N LEU A 77 17.09 -5.07 -3.03
CA LEU A 77 18.06 -4.73 -4.07
C LEU A 77 18.82 -5.99 -4.56
N PRO A 78 19.00 -6.19 -5.88
CA PRO A 78 19.81 -7.29 -6.40
C PRO A 78 21.23 -7.29 -5.80
N GLU A 79 21.73 -8.48 -5.43
CA GLU A 79 23.02 -8.63 -4.75
C GLU A 79 24.19 -8.05 -5.55
N SER A 80 24.15 -8.16 -6.89
CA SER A 80 25.16 -7.58 -7.77
C SER A 80 25.25 -6.06 -7.63
N LEU A 81 24.11 -5.38 -7.47
CA LEU A 81 24.04 -3.93 -7.28
C LEU A 81 24.42 -3.53 -5.85
N ARG A 82 24.04 -4.34 -4.86
CA ARG A 82 24.44 -4.12 -3.45
C ARG A 82 25.95 -4.11 -3.26
N LYS A 83 26.68 -4.94 -4.02
CA LYS A 83 28.15 -5.01 -3.99
C LYS A 83 28.86 -3.83 -4.66
N SER A 84 28.14 -3.03 -5.45
CA SER A 84 28.69 -1.88 -6.18
C SER A 84 28.38 -0.52 -5.54
N LEU A 85 27.58 -0.48 -4.48
CA LEU A 85 27.34 0.71 -3.66
C LEU A 85 28.45 0.86 -2.62
#